data_AF-A0A0S8FQ84-F1
#
_entry.id   AF-A0A0S8FQ84-F1
#
_cell.length_a   1.000
_cell.length_b   1.000
_cell.length_c   1.000
_cell.angle_alpha   90.00
_cell.angle_beta   90.00
_cell.angle_gamma   90.00
#
_symmetry.space_group_name_H-M   'P 1'
#
loop_
_entity.id
_entity.type
_entity.pdbx_description
1 polymer ?
#
loop_
_entity_poly.entity_id
_entity_poly.type
_entity_poly.pdbx_seq_one_letter_code
_entity_poly.pdbx_strand_id
1 'polypeptide(L)'
;MKLYLLLLSFAALLLNCMKTVVVKVDKIETVYIGSIYQDIYREIPSSASFGGRSELKIGHTLTEPVFMEYFLQRHGLHELLNDLEFDFVITDTVVYGQEYFNIPKSMGYGIKNYEGIRFAIVSKDKDTLTIEDEVELSLIRERSDVLWVIDTKLLDLDPTAITFYINKRALTDTSMSPMKEKIDTARISKIEKFKDKIEKELGRKVNVAGRLDDHLFSTVAEKEGVDMIIYPENLFQRVIEADTMSLLELMHNVAFEMRFKKTEMNDEDILEVCVEKGYTKWGSIKESNIVLIVDETEGRHIFDYYYWKE
;
A
#
# COMPACT_ATOMS: atom_id res chain seq x y z
N MET A 1 -47.63 6.43 -47.68
CA MET A 1 -47.86 6.43 -46.22
C MET A 1 -46.77 5.71 -45.42
N LYS A 2 -46.38 4.46 -45.77
CA LYS A 2 -45.33 3.70 -45.04
C LYS A 2 -43.93 4.35 -45.02
N LEU A 3 -43.51 4.98 -46.12
CA LEU A 3 -42.19 5.64 -46.21
C LEU A 3 -42.10 6.90 -45.35
N TYR A 4 -43.18 7.67 -45.24
CA TYR A 4 -43.25 8.87 -44.41
C TYR A 4 -43.20 8.54 -42.92
N LEU A 5 -43.88 7.47 -42.49
CA LEU A 5 -43.80 6.97 -41.12
C LEU A 5 -42.39 6.46 -40.79
N LEU A 6 -41.69 5.83 -41.74
CA LEU A 6 -40.30 5.41 -41.58
C LEU A 6 -39.35 6.61 -41.45
N LEU A 7 -39.54 7.65 -42.28
CA LEU A 7 -38.76 8.89 -42.21
C LEU A 7 -39.00 9.65 -40.89
N LEU A 8 -40.25 9.72 -40.42
CA LEU A 8 -40.58 10.35 -39.14
C LEU A 8 -40.02 9.59 -37.94
N SER A 9 -40.05 8.26 -37.97
CA SER A 9 -39.44 7.43 -36.92
C SER A 9 -37.91 7.48 -36.95
N PHE A 10 -37.28 7.57 -38.14
CA PHE A 10 -35.85 7.79 -38.28
C PHE A 10 -35.42 9.20 -37.82
N ALA A 11 -36.22 10.22 -38.12
CA ALA A 11 -35.98 11.58 -37.63
C ALA A 11 -36.13 11.67 -36.10
N ALA A 12 -37.11 10.98 -35.51
CA ALA A 12 -37.27 10.87 -34.06
C ALA A 12 -36.08 10.12 -33.41
N LEU A 13 -35.55 9.08 -34.07
CA LEU A 13 -34.32 8.39 -33.66
C LEU A 13 -33.09 9.29 -33.72
N LEU A 14 -32.94 10.12 -34.75
CA LEU A 14 -31.83 11.07 -34.87
C LEU A 14 -31.94 12.24 -33.87
N LEU A 15 -33.16 12.65 -33.49
CA LEU A 15 -33.40 13.66 -32.46
C LEU A 15 -33.21 13.11 -31.03
N ASN A 16 -33.47 11.81 -30.82
CA ASN A 16 -33.20 11.09 -29.56
C ASN A 16 -31.83 10.41 -29.52
N CYS A 17 -31.03 10.47 -30.59
CA CYS A 17 -29.61 10.25 -30.49
C CYS A 17 -29.09 11.31 -29.53
N MET A 18 -28.88 10.91 -28.27
CA MET A 18 -28.21 11.74 -27.27
C MET A 18 -27.01 12.34 -27.98
N LYS A 19 -27.03 13.67 -28.18
CA LYS A 19 -25.81 14.39 -28.49
C LYS A 19 -24.85 13.93 -27.41
N THR A 20 -23.84 13.16 -27.80
CA THR A 20 -22.78 12.74 -26.90
C THR A 20 -22.19 14.06 -26.45
N VAL A 21 -22.58 14.52 -25.26
CA VAL A 21 -22.00 15.70 -24.65
C VAL A 21 -20.60 15.23 -24.31
N VAL A 22 -19.70 15.40 -25.27
CA VAL A 22 -18.29 15.20 -25.06
C VAL A 22 -17.89 16.35 -24.17
N VAL A 23 -17.88 16.11 -22.86
CA VAL A 23 -17.31 17.03 -21.89
C VAL A 23 -15.91 17.35 -22.40
N LYS A 24 -15.68 18.61 -22.78
CA LYS A 24 -14.36 19.09 -23.18
C LYS A 24 -13.66 19.49 -21.90
N VAL A 25 -12.96 18.52 -21.34
CA VAL A 25 -12.06 18.75 -20.22
C VAL A 25 -10.74 19.20 -20.83
N ASP A 26 -10.39 20.47 -20.61
CA ASP A 26 -9.18 21.08 -21.17
C ASP A 26 -7.96 20.93 -20.22
N LYS A 27 -8.19 20.48 -18.98
CA LYS A 27 -7.14 20.17 -18.00
C LYS A 27 -7.54 19.06 -17.04
N ILE A 28 -6.58 18.25 -16.61
CA ILE A 28 -6.71 17.37 -15.44
C ILE A 28 -5.84 17.95 -14.34
N GLU A 29 -6.45 18.17 -13.18
CA GLU A 29 -5.75 18.67 -11.99
C GLU A 29 -5.48 17.49 -11.06
N THR A 30 -4.25 17.46 -10.55
CA THR A 30 -3.74 16.34 -9.78
C THR A 30 -2.95 16.88 -8.59
N VAL A 31 -3.08 16.20 -7.47
CA VAL A 31 -2.46 16.55 -6.21
C VAL A 31 -1.67 15.34 -5.75
N TYR A 32 -0.35 15.44 -5.83
CA TYR A 32 0.55 14.44 -5.30
C TYR A 32 0.87 14.76 -3.85
N ILE A 33 0.41 13.93 -2.92
CA ILE A 33 0.58 14.12 -1.47
C ILE A 33 1.96 13.64 -0.99
N GLY A 34 2.65 12.80 -1.75
CA GLY A 34 3.87 12.15 -1.30
C GLY A 34 3.58 10.98 -0.34
N SER A 35 4.45 10.81 0.66
CA SER A 35 4.32 9.76 1.65
C SER A 35 3.13 10.03 2.57
N ILE A 36 2.12 9.15 2.51
CA ILE A 36 0.94 9.18 3.38
C ILE A 36 1.36 9.07 4.85
N TYR A 37 2.38 8.26 5.14
CA TYR A 37 2.91 8.16 6.50
C TYR A 37 3.44 9.50 6.96
N GLN A 38 4.33 10.15 6.19
CA GLN A 38 4.83 11.47 6.58
C GLN A 38 3.69 12.50 6.69
N ASP A 39 2.71 12.45 5.80
CA ASP A 39 1.56 13.36 5.81
C ASP A 39 0.74 13.28 7.11
N ILE A 40 0.54 12.07 7.66
CA ILE A 40 -0.15 11.86 8.94
C ILE A 40 0.59 12.57 10.10
N TYR A 41 1.91 12.66 10.03
CA TYR A 41 2.74 13.25 11.10
C TYR A 41 3.10 14.72 10.86
N ARG A 42 2.69 15.33 9.74
CA ARG A 42 2.86 16.77 9.51
C ARG A 42 1.99 17.59 10.48
N GLU A 43 2.46 18.77 10.85
CA GLU A 43 1.69 19.72 11.68
C GLU A 43 0.36 20.10 10.99
N ILE A 44 0.42 20.30 9.67
CA ILE A 44 -0.75 20.48 8.81
C ILE A 44 -0.67 19.42 7.71
N PRO A 45 -1.47 18.35 7.80
CA PRO A 45 -1.50 17.33 6.76
C PRO A 45 -1.97 17.91 5.42
N SER A 46 -1.20 17.65 4.38
CA SER A 46 -1.50 18.08 3.02
C SER A 46 -2.80 17.43 2.56
N SER A 47 -3.02 16.15 2.86
CA SER A 47 -4.25 15.43 2.49
C SER A 47 -5.53 16.05 3.07
N ALA A 48 -5.44 16.75 4.21
CA ALA A 48 -6.53 17.48 4.83
C ALA A 48 -6.71 18.91 4.30
N SER A 49 -5.79 19.41 3.47
CA SER A 49 -5.84 20.77 2.91
C SER A 49 -6.59 20.88 1.57
N PHE A 50 -7.24 19.78 1.14
CA PHE A 50 -7.93 19.63 -0.15
C PHE A 50 -9.44 19.34 -0.03
N GLY A 51 -10.08 19.72 1.09
CA GLY A 51 -11.52 19.55 1.28
C GLY A 51 -12.33 20.20 0.14
N GLY A 52 -13.07 19.39 -0.63
CA GLY A 52 -14.04 19.86 -1.63
C GLY A 52 -13.45 20.35 -2.96
N ARG A 53 -12.26 19.87 -3.36
CA ARG A 53 -11.71 20.13 -4.69
C ARG A 53 -11.81 18.90 -5.60
N SER A 54 -11.87 19.13 -6.91
CA SER A 54 -12.04 18.09 -7.92
C SER A 54 -10.73 17.43 -8.36
N GLU A 55 -9.57 17.79 -7.78
CA GLU A 55 -8.28 17.26 -8.23
C GLU A 55 -8.14 15.76 -7.89
N LEU A 56 -7.50 15.00 -8.77
CA LEU A 56 -7.12 13.61 -8.50
C LEU A 56 -6.06 13.56 -7.40
N LYS A 57 -6.35 12.90 -6.28
CA LYS A 57 -5.43 12.79 -5.13
C LYS A 57 -4.64 11.50 -5.15
N ILE A 58 -3.32 11.63 -5.10
CA ILE A 58 -2.39 10.50 -5.27
C ILE A 58 -1.35 10.54 -4.15
N GLY A 59 -1.03 9.39 -3.58
CA GLY A 59 0.03 9.26 -2.56
C GLY A 59 0.59 7.84 -2.52
N HIS A 60 1.54 7.60 -1.62
CA HIS A 60 2.11 6.27 -1.40
C HIS A 60 2.22 5.94 0.08
N THR A 61 2.15 4.65 0.40
CA THR A 61 2.22 4.13 1.78
C THR A 61 3.58 3.52 2.12
N LEU A 62 4.58 3.70 1.25
CA LEU A 62 5.94 3.25 1.51
C LEU A 62 6.47 3.85 2.83
N THR A 63 7.00 2.98 3.68
CA THR A 63 7.48 3.30 5.03
C THR A 63 8.80 2.60 5.32
N GLU A 64 9.52 3.14 6.30
CA GLU A 64 10.68 2.49 6.91
C GLU A 64 10.44 2.41 8.42
N PRO A 65 10.40 1.21 9.05
CA PRO A 65 10.57 -0.11 8.43
C PRO A 65 9.38 -0.49 7.53
N VAL A 66 9.61 -1.36 6.53
CA VAL A 66 8.61 -1.78 5.54
C VAL A 66 7.33 -2.33 6.19
N PHE A 67 7.48 -3.05 7.31
CA PHE A 67 6.35 -3.60 8.06
C PHE A 67 5.38 -2.55 8.63
N MET A 68 5.82 -1.29 8.79
CA MET A 68 4.96 -0.21 9.31
C MET A 68 3.72 -0.01 8.44
N GLU A 69 3.85 -0.13 7.13
CA GLU A 69 2.72 -0.06 6.20
C GLU A 69 1.62 -1.06 6.57
N TYR A 70 1.98 -2.32 6.74
CA TYR A 70 1.06 -3.38 7.11
C TYR A 70 0.44 -3.14 8.50
N PHE A 71 1.23 -2.65 9.45
CA PHE A 71 0.73 -2.24 10.77
C PHE A 71 -0.35 -1.14 10.65
N LEU A 72 -0.09 -0.08 9.87
CA LEU A 72 -1.07 1.00 9.65
C LEU A 72 -2.34 0.47 8.99
N GLN A 73 -2.22 -0.42 8.00
CA GLN A 73 -3.37 -1.04 7.33
C GLN A 73 -4.26 -1.81 8.31
N ARG A 74 -3.65 -2.61 9.18
CA ARG A 74 -4.35 -3.37 10.24
C ARG A 74 -5.04 -2.47 11.26
N HIS A 75 -4.58 -1.23 11.42
CA HIS A 75 -5.20 -0.24 12.29
C HIS A 75 -6.19 0.71 11.59
N GLY A 76 -6.46 0.48 10.30
CA GLY A 76 -7.51 1.15 9.56
C GLY A 76 -7.05 2.30 8.67
N LEU A 77 -5.86 2.17 8.07
CA LEU A 77 -5.35 3.15 7.12
C LEU A 77 -6.26 3.28 5.89
N HIS A 78 -6.82 2.18 5.39
CA HIS A 78 -7.68 2.21 4.20
C HIS A 78 -8.98 3.00 4.42
N GLU A 79 -9.60 2.92 5.60
CA GLU A 79 -10.76 3.75 5.92
C GLU A 79 -10.39 5.23 5.99
N LEU A 80 -9.23 5.55 6.57
CA LEU A 80 -8.71 6.92 6.58
C LEU A 80 -8.50 7.43 5.14
N LEU A 81 -7.92 6.61 4.25
CA LEU A 81 -7.66 7.00 2.86
C LEU A 81 -8.94 7.21 2.05
N ASN A 82 -9.97 6.38 2.26
CA ASN A 82 -11.30 6.60 1.69
C ASN A 82 -11.92 7.89 2.23
N ASP A 83 -11.85 8.13 3.53
CA ASP A 83 -12.34 9.36 4.18
C ASP A 83 -11.65 10.63 3.69
N LEU A 84 -10.39 10.50 3.30
CA LEU A 84 -9.58 11.55 2.70
C LEU A 84 -9.74 11.62 1.18
N GLU A 85 -10.57 10.78 0.57
CA GLU A 85 -10.89 10.77 -0.87
C GLU A 85 -9.61 10.65 -1.73
N PHE A 86 -8.76 9.66 -1.45
CA PHE A 86 -7.68 9.33 -2.37
C PHE A 86 -8.24 8.70 -3.66
N ASP A 87 -7.64 9.02 -4.81
CA ASP A 87 -7.98 8.42 -6.09
C ASP A 87 -7.05 7.26 -6.44
N PHE A 88 -5.75 7.43 -6.19
CA PHE A 88 -4.77 6.38 -6.36
C PHE A 88 -3.79 6.32 -5.19
N VAL A 89 -3.38 5.12 -4.81
CA VAL A 89 -2.41 4.88 -3.75
C VAL A 89 -1.38 3.87 -4.25
N ILE A 90 -0.11 4.24 -4.20
CA ILE A 90 1.02 3.37 -4.56
C ILE A 90 1.44 2.59 -3.30
N THR A 91 1.32 1.27 -3.36
CA THR A 91 1.45 0.36 -2.19
C THR A 91 1.71 -1.05 -2.68
N ASP A 92 2.49 -1.86 -1.95
CA ASP A 92 2.62 -3.30 -2.25
C ASP A 92 1.63 -4.18 -1.46
N THR A 93 0.79 -3.56 -0.62
CA THR A 93 -0.18 -4.27 0.20
C THR A 93 -1.53 -4.29 -0.50
N VAL A 94 -2.04 -5.49 -0.84
CA VAL A 94 -3.38 -5.65 -1.40
C VAL A 94 -4.42 -5.45 -0.29
N VAL A 95 -5.35 -4.51 -0.49
CA VAL A 95 -6.47 -4.25 0.43
C VAL A 95 -7.79 -4.39 -0.31
N TYR A 96 -8.76 -5.08 0.29
CA TYR A 96 -10.10 -5.27 -0.27
C TYR A 96 -11.08 -4.23 0.27
N GLY A 97 -12.04 -3.79 -0.55
CA GLY A 97 -13.09 -2.84 -0.13
C GLY A 97 -12.70 -1.36 -0.11
N GLN A 98 -11.53 -1.02 -0.67
CA GLN A 98 -11.06 0.35 -0.89
C GLN A 98 -11.81 1.03 -2.06
N GLU A 99 -12.01 2.35 -1.99
CA GLU A 99 -12.61 3.15 -3.08
C GLU A 99 -11.55 3.71 -4.04
N TYR A 100 -10.30 3.82 -3.58
CA TYR A 100 -9.17 4.25 -4.38
C TYR A 100 -8.58 3.11 -5.21
N PHE A 101 -7.88 3.46 -6.29
CA PHE A 101 -7.10 2.51 -7.07
C PHE A 101 -5.76 2.24 -6.38
N ASN A 102 -5.56 1.01 -5.93
CA ASN A 102 -4.27 0.53 -5.45
C ASN A 102 -3.37 0.20 -6.65
N ILE A 103 -2.17 0.78 -6.67
CA ILE A 103 -1.15 0.55 -7.68
C ILE A 103 0.00 -0.22 -7.01
N PRO A 104 0.08 -1.56 -7.22
CA PRO A 104 1.22 -2.34 -6.76
C PRO A 104 2.51 -1.79 -7.36
N LYS A 105 3.54 -1.63 -6.54
CA LYS A 105 4.88 -1.22 -7.02
C LYS A 105 5.39 -2.19 -8.09
N SER A 106 5.07 -3.48 -7.89
CA SER A 106 5.42 -4.60 -8.77
C SER A 106 4.65 -4.68 -10.10
N MET A 107 3.37 -4.27 -10.12
CA MET A 107 2.50 -4.33 -11.31
C MET A 107 2.46 -3.01 -12.09
N GLY A 108 2.75 -1.88 -11.42
CA GLY A 108 3.19 -0.68 -12.11
C GLY A 108 2.13 0.07 -12.92
N TYR A 109 0.81 -0.05 -12.68
CA TYR A 109 -0.17 0.93 -13.16
C TYR A 109 -1.58 0.89 -12.53
N GLY A 110 -2.35 1.96 -12.72
CA GLY A 110 -3.78 2.05 -12.43
C GLY A 110 -4.49 2.99 -13.41
N ILE A 111 -5.76 2.72 -13.77
CA ILE A 111 -6.52 3.51 -14.75
C ILE A 111 -7.88 3.91 -14.19
N LYS A 112 -8.19 5.21 -14.21
CA LYS A 112 -9.50 5.77 -13.81
C LYS A 112 -10.07 6.65 -14.91
N ASN A 113 -11.39 6.62 -15.08
CA ASN A 113 -12.10 7.61 -15.89
C ASN A 113 -12.37 8.86 -15.04
N TYR A 114 -11.81 9.99 -15.44
CA TYR A 114 -12.02 11.29 -14.80
C TYR A 114 -12.68 12.23 -15.81
N GLU A 115 -13.91 12.67 -15.52
CA GLU A 115 -14.70 13.56 -16.38
C GLU A 115 -14.78 13.12 -17.86
N GLY A 116 -14.77 11.80 -18.12
CA GLY A 116 -14.81 11.22 -19.46
C GLY A 116 -13.45 11.09 -20.16
N ILE A 117 -12.36 11.39 -19.47
CA ILE A 117 -10.98 11.19 -19.90
C ILE A 117 -10.37 10.01 -19.13
N ARG A 118 -9.73 9.07 -19.85
CA ARG A 118 -8.99 7.97 -19.22
C ARG A 118 -7.63 8.47 -18.75
N PHE A 119 -7.46 8.52 -17.43
CA PHE A 119 -6.21 8.86 -16.78
C PHE A 119 -5.57 7.57 -16.25
N ALA A 120 -4.38 7.25 -16.76
CA ALA A 120 -3.59 6.12 -16.33
C ALA A 120 -2.33 6.60 -15.62
N ILE A 121 -2.01 5.99 -14.48
CA ILE A 121 -0.74 6.16 -13.78
C ILE A 121 0.06 4.89 -13.96
N VAL A 122 1.35 5.01 -14.22
CA VAL A 122 2.31 3.91 -14.28
C VAL A 122 3.41 4.17 -13.26
N SER A 123 3.73 3.20 -12.40
CA SER A 123 4.92 3.25 -11.54
C SER A 123 6.04 2.46 -12.19
N LYS A 124 7.17 3.10 -12.50
CA LYS A 124 8.27 2.48 -13.25
C LYS A 124 9.38 1.93 -12.34
N ASP A 125 9.03 1.26 -11.25
CA ASP A 125 9.98 0.81 -10.22
C ASP A 125 10.87 -0.38 -10.63
N LYS A 126 11.19 -0.53 -11.93
CA LYS A 126 12.15 -1.50 -12.46
C LYS A 126 13.32 -0.77 -13.14
N ASP A 127 14.55 -1.08 -12.72
CA ASP A 127 15.79 -0.54 -13.30
C ASP A 127 15.96 -0.86 -14.80
N THR A 128 15.27 -1.90 -15.30
CA THR A 128 15.16 -2.25 -16.72
C THR A 128 13.76 -2.74 -17.04
N LEU A 129 13.14 -2.22 -18.10
CA LEU A 129 11.85 -2.70 -18.59
C LEU A 129 12.02 -4.06 -19.27
N THR A 130 11.19 -5.04 -18.94
CA THR A 130 11.08 -6.29 -19.68
C THR A 130 10.19 -6.10 -20.91
N ILE A 131 10.23 -7.04 -21.88
CA ILE A 131 9.35 -7.02 -23.06
C ILE A 131 7.86 -7.04 -22.64
N GLU A 132 7.54 -7.74 -21.55
CA GLU A 132 6.19 -7.77 -20.98
C GLU A 132 5.75 -6.38 -20.49
N ASP A 133 6.65 -5.66 -19.79
CA ASP A 133 6.41 -4.28 -19.38
C ASP A 133 6.23 -3.35 -20.59
N GLU A 134 7.01 -3.54 -21.67
CA GLU A 134 6.87 -2.74 -22.90
C GLU A 134 5.53 -3.00 -23.62
N VAL A 135 5.08 -4.25 -23.66
CA VAL A 135 3.77 -4.62 -24.23
C VAL A 135 2.64 -4.04 -23.39
N GLU A 136 2.72 -4.13 -22.07
CA GLU A 136 1.72 -3.60 -21.17
C GLU A 136 1.65 -2.05 -21.22
N LEU A 137 2.80 -1.38 -21.18
CA LEU A 137 2.88 0.07 -21.38
C LEU A 137 2.34 0.50 -22.74
N SER A 138 2.58 -0.27 -23.79
CA SER A 138 2.05 0.00 -25.12
C SER A 138 0.53 -0.13 -25.16
N LEU A 139 -0.03 -1.18 -24.54
CA LEU A 139 -1.48 -1.36 -24.40
C LEU A 139 -2.12 -0.22 -23.60
N ILE A 140 -1.48 0.26 -22.54
CA ILE A 140 -1.95 1.41 -21.76
C ILE A 140 -1.87 2.69 -22.60
N ARG A 141 -0.76 2.92 -23.32
CA ARG A 141 -0.57 4.09 -24.22
C ARG A 141 -1.60 4.17 -25.32
N GLU A 142 -1.96 3.04 -25.93
CA GLU A 142 -3.00 2.99 -26.97
C GLU A 142 -4.41 3.28 -26.41
N ARG A 143 -4.61 3.10 -25.11
CA ARG A 143 -5.91 3.11 -24.45
C ARG A 143 -6.09 4.20 -23.41
N SER A 144 -5.14 5.11 -23.21
CA SER A 144 -5.27 6.17 -22.21
C SER A 144 -5.18 7.52 -22.90
N ASP A 145 -6.05 8.45 -22.50
CA ASP A 145 -6.02 9.82 -23.01
C ASP A 145 -4.89 10.61 -22.33
N VAL A 146 -4.61 10.28 -21.06
CA VAL A 146 -3.44 10.76 -20.32
C VAL A 146 -2.74 9.59 -19.66
N LEU A 147 -1.43 9.51 -19.85
CA LEU A 147 -0.54 8.53 -19.21
C LEU A 147 0.48 9.28 -18.35
N TRP A 148 0.37 9.15 -17.03
CA TRP A 148 1.36 9.67 -16.10
C TRP A 148 2.32 8.57 -15.66
N VAL A 149 3.59 8.71 -16.05
CA VAL A 149 4.65 7.80 -15.60
C VAL A 149 5.33 8.42 -14.38
N ILE A 150 5.29 7.71 -13.26
CA ILE A 150 5.92 8.05 -11.99
C ILE A 150 7.28 7.35 -11.92
N ASP A 151 8.33 8.15 -11.76
CA ASP A 151 9.69 7.69 -11.42
C ASP A 151 9.82 7.63 -9.89
N THR A 152 10.64 6.71 -9.38
CA THR A 152 11.10 6.67 -7.99
C THR A 152 11.46 8.04 -7.41
N LYS A 153 12.11 8.90 -8.18
CA LYS A 153 12.46 10.26 -7.73
C LYS A 153 11.26 11.15 -7.41
N LEU A 154 10.11 10.86 -8.02
CA LEU A 154 8.86 11.56 -7.72
C LEU A 154 8.31 11.14 -6.35
N LEU A 155 8.65 9.94 -5.87
CA LEU A 155 8.25 9.44 -4.55
C LEU A 155 8.85 10.26 -3.40
N ASP A 156 10.00 10.88 -3.65
CA ASP A 156 10.71 11.71 -2.67
C ASP A 156 10.32 13.19 -2.73
N LEU A 157 9.40 13.58 -3.62
CA LEU A 157 9.00 14.98 -3.75
C LEU A 157 8.04 15.40 -2.64
N ASP A 158 8.20 16.65 -2.22
CA ASP A 158 7.20 17.32 -1.40
C ASP A 158 5.84 17.37 -2.10
N PRO A 159 4.75 17.50 -1.32
CA PRO A 159 3.41 17.63 -1.84
C PRO A 159 3.33 18.67 -2.97
N THR A 160 2.99 18.21 -4.18
CA THR A 160 2.96 19.03 -5.39
C THR A 160 1.61 19.01 -6.12
N ALA A 161 1.15 20.17 -6.55
CA ALA A 161 0.02 20.29 -7.47
C ALA A 161 0.53 20.22 -8.92
N ILE A 162 -0.09 19.35 -9.72
CA ILE A 162 0.28 19.06 -11.11
C ILE A 162 -0.96 19.27 -11.98
N THR A 163 -0.83 20.07 -13.03
CA THR A 163 -1.90 20.29 -14.02
C THR A 163 -1.46 19.77 -15.36
N PHE A 164 -2.21 18.82 -15.90
CA PHE A 164 -2.06 18.27 -17.24
C PHE A 164 -3.00 19.01 -18.18
N TYR A 165 -2.47 19.73 -19.18
CA TYR A 165 -3.29 20.44 -20.17
C TYR A 165 -3.61 19.51 -21.35
N ILE A 166 -4.88 19.49 -21.76
CA ILE A 166 -5.38 18.58 -22.78
C ILE A 166 -5.85 19.38 -23.98
N ASN A 167 -5.33 19.05 -25.16
CA ASN A 167 -5.81 19.59 -26.42
C ASN A 167 -6.02 18.44 -27.40
N LYS A 168 -7.18 18.41 -28.07
CA LYS A 168 -7.55 17.33 -29.00
C LYS A 168 -7.35 15.91 -28.42
N ARG A 169 -7.61 15.73 -27.12
CA ARG A 169 -7.42 14.46 -26.37
C ARG A 169 -5.98 13.95 -26.32
N ALA A 170 -5.01 14.85 -26.43
CA ALA A 170 -3.61 14.56 -26.15
C ALA A 170 -3.09 15.56 -25.11
N LEU A 171 -2.11 15.13 -24.32
CA LEU A 171 -1.38 16.01 -23.42
C LEU A 171 -0.63 17.07 -24.25
N THR A 172 -0.81 18.34 -23.93
CA THR A 172 -0.08 19.44 -24.58
C THR A 172 1.02 20.05 -23.74
N ASP A 173 0.84 20.12 -22.42
CA ASP A 173 1.80 20.70 -21.49
C ASP A 173 1.54 20.20 -20.05
N THR A 174 2.52 20.35 -19.16
CA THR A 174 2.39 20.04 -17.73
C THR A 174 3.00 21.15 -16.89
N SER A 175 2.25 21.66 -15.91
CA SER A 175 2.75 22.64 -14.96
C SER A 175 2.74 22.09 -13.54
N MET A 176 3.81 22.36 -12.78
CA MET A 176 3.93 22.01 -11.36
C MET A 176 3.96 23.29 -10.53
N SER A 177 3.24 23.31 -9.41
CA SER A 177 3.25 24.44 -8.49
C SER A 177 3.16 23.98 -7.03
N PRO A 178 3.71 24.76 -6.08
CA PRO A 178 3.49 24.52 -4.68
C PRO A 178 1.99 24.57 -4.35
N MET A 179 1.58 23.73 -3.41
CA MET A 179 0.19 23.64 -3.00
C MET A 179 -0.25 24.91 -2.25
N LYS A 180 -1.45 25.42 -2.58
CA LYS A 180 -2.13 26.46 -1.78
C LYS A 180 -3.14 25.78 -0.86
N GLU A 181 -2.94 25.91 0.44
CA GLU A 181 -3.70 25.18 1.46
C GLU A 181 -5.05 25.86 1.77
N LYS A 182 -6.12 25.07 1.80
CA LYS A 182 -7.38 25.45 2.47
C LYS A 182 -7.71 24.35 3.47
N ILE A 183 -7.51 24.65 4.74
CA ILE A 183 -7.59 23.68 5.82
C ILE A 183 -9.03 23.16 5.98
N ASP A 184 -9.20 21.84 5.92
CA ASP A 184 -10.41 21.14 6.35
C ASP A 184 -10.21 20.56 7.75
N THR A 185 -10.76 21.24 8.75
CA THR A 185 -10.61 20.86 10.16
C THR A 185 -11.23 19.50 10.48
N ALA A 186 -12.25 19.05 9.74
CA ALA A 186 -12.85 17.73 9.96
C ALA A 186 -11.90 16.62 9.51
N ARG A 187 -11.22 16.81 8.37
CA ARG A 187 -10.19 15.90 7.88
C ARG A 187 -8.96 15.89 8.79
N ILE A 188 -8.50 17.05 9.26
CA ILE A 188 -7.43 17.12 10.26
C ILE A 188 -7.78 16.29 11.49
N SER A 189 -8.98 16.49 12.06
CA SER A 189 -9.39 15.74 13.25
C SER A 189 -9.42 14.22 13.03
N LYS A 190 -9.76 13.75 11.82
CA LYS A 190 -9.70 12.31 11.48
C LYS A 190 -8.25 11.80 11.45
N ILE A 191 -7.34 12.55 10.84
CA ILE A 191 -5.91 12.21 10.78
C ILE A 191 -5.32 12.20 12.18
N GLU A 192 -5.58 13.21 13.00
CA GLU A 192 -5.12 13.28 14.39
C GLU A 192 -5.62 12.10 15.22
N LYS A 193 -6.91 11.76 15.13
CA LYS A 193 -7.46 10.59 15.84
C LYS A 193 -6.79 9.28 15.41
N PHE A 194 -6.51 9.15 14.10
CA PHE A 194 -5.79 7.99 13.59
C PHE A 194 -4.35 7.96 14.12
N LYS A 195 -3.63 9.08 14.06
CA LYS A 195 -2.28 9.24 14.61
C LYS A 195 -2.24 8.89 16.09
N ASP A 196 -3.12 9.45 16.91
CA ASP A 196 -3.20 9.18 18.35
C ASP A 196 -3.43 7.69 18.64
N LYS A 197 -4.29 7.04 17.84
CA LYS A 197 -4.53 5.58 17.93
C LYS A 197 -3.25 4.80 17.64
N ILE A 198 -2.53 5.15 16.56
CA ILE A 198 -1.28 4.51 16.17
C ILE A 198 -0.19 4.72 17.23
N GLU A 199 0.04 5.96 17.67
CA GLU A 199 1.07 6.30 18.67
C GLU A 199 0.80 5.59 20.00
N LYS A 200 -0.47 5.47 20.41
CA LYS A 200 -0.83 4.73 21.62
C LYS A 200 -0.47 3.24 21.52
N GLU A 201 -0.73 2.61 20.38
CA GLU A 201 -0.42 1.19 20.16
C GLU A 201 1.09 0.98 20.04
N LEU A 202 1.78 1.81 19.27
CA LEU A 202 3.24 1.77 19.10
C LEU A 202 3.98 2.06 20.42
N GLY A 203 3.44 2.94 21.25
CA GLY A 203 3.97 3.28 22.57
C GLY A 203 3.68 2.25 23.66
N ARG A 204 2.85 1.23 23.38
CA ARG A 204 2.52 0.18 24.36
C ARG A 204 3.79 -0.56 24.77
N LYS A 205 4.05 -0.59 26.09
CA LYS A 205 5.17 -1.32 26.67
C LYS A 205 4.82 -2.80 26.84
N VAL A 206 5.73 -3.65 26.39
CA VAL A 206 5.71 -5.10 26.53
C VAL A 206 6.79 -5.48 27.53
N ASN A 207 6.43 -6.32 28.50
CA ASN A 207 7.39 -6.91 29.43
C ASN A 207 8.11 -8.05 28.71
N VAL A 208 9.42 -7.89 28.50
CA VAL A 208 10.29 -8.86 27.83
C VAL A 208 10.97 -9.75 28.87
N ALA A 209 11.40 -9.16 30.00
CA ALA A 209 12.03 -9.86 31.13
C ALA A 209 13.20 -10.79 30.73
N GLY A 210 14.09 -10.31 29.87
CA GLY A 210 15.27 -11.08 29.45
C GLY A 210 15.69 -10.79 28.02
N ARG A 211 16.14 -11.83 27.31
CA ARG A 211 16.50 -11.73 25.91
C ARG A 211 15.26 -11.65 25.02
N LEU A 212 15.29 -10.71 24.07
CA LEU A 212 14.16 -10.45 23.17
C LEU A 212 13.77 -11.66 22.30
N ASP A 213 14.76 -12.37 21.76
CA ASP A 213 14.52 -13.53 20.90
C ASP A 213 13.82 -14.65 21.68
N ASP A 214 14.31 -14.95 22.88
CA ASP A 214 13.70 -15.94 23.77
C ASP A 214 12.27 -15.56 24.17
N HIS A 215 12.03 -14.28 24.49
CA HIS A 215 10.70 -13.77 24.82
C HIS A 215 9.72 -13.87 23.63
N LEU A 216 10.13 -13.39 22.45
CA LEU A 216 9.31 -13.43 21.24
C LEU A 216 8.92 -14.88 20.93
N PHE A 217 9.92 -15.76 20.86
CA PHE A 217 9.71 -17.14 20.45
C PHE A 217 8.97 -17.97 21.48
N SER A 218 9.24 -17.81 22.78
CA SER A 218 8.45 -18.48 23.81
C SER A 218 6.98 -18.05 23.78
N THR A 219 6.71 -16.75 23.60
CA THR A 219 5.34 -16.23 23.47
C THR A 219 4.63 -16.82 22.25
N VAL A 220 5.30 -16.84 21.09
CA VAL A 220 4.74 -17.40 19.86
C VAL A 220 4.54 -18.91 19.98
N ALA A 221 5.52 -19.63 20.55
CA ALA A 221 5.49 -21.06 20.73
C ALA A 221 4.33 -21.50 21.63
N GLU A 222 4.12 -20.80 22.75
CA GLU A 222 3.00 -21.06 23.66
C GLU A 222 1.65 -20.81 22.98
N LYS A 223 1.51 -19.69 22.27
CA LYS A 223 0.27 -19.32 21.58
C LYS A 223 -0.11 -20.30 20.47
N GLU A 224 0.86 -20.66 19.65
CA GLU A 224 0.63 -21.49 18.47
C GLU A 224 0.74 -22.99 18.76
N GLY A 225 1.16 -23.37 19.97
CA GLY A 225 1.43 -24.77 20.30
C GLY A 225 2.47 -25.38 19.37
N VAL A 226 3.58 -24.67 19.17
CA VAL A 226 4.75 -25.17 18.43
C VAL A 226 5.90 -25.41 19.38
N ASP A 227 6.72 -26.42 19.08
CA ASP A 227 7.85 -26.81 19.92
C ASP A 227 9.17 -26.20 19.45
N MET A 228 9.20 -25.74 18.20
CA MET A 228 10.39 -25.24 17.55
C MET A 228 10.06 -24.12 16.56
N ILE A 229 10.97 -23.16 16.45
CA ILE A 229 10.92 -22.10 15.46
C ILE A 229 12.25 -22.11 14.70
N ILE A 230 12.19 -22.25 13.38
CA ILE A 230 13.34 -22.22 12.47
C ILE A 230 13.31 -20.89 11.72
N TYR A 231 14.39 -20.12 11.84
CA TYR A 231 14.45 -18.74 11.35
C TYR A 231 15.85 -18.37 10.84
N PRO A 232 15.95 -17.43 9.89
CA PRO A 232 17.24 -16.90 9.45
C PRO A 232 17.84 -15.96 10.51
N GLU A 233 19.16 -15.91 10.61
CA GLU A 233 19.85 -15.11 11.64
C GLU A 233 19.51 -13.60 11.58
N ASN A 234 19.14 -13.10 10.40
CA ASN A 234 18.76 -11.69 10.20
C ASN A 234 17.36 -11.32 10.69
N LEU A 235 16.58 -12.26 11.26
CA LEU A 235 15.28 -11.94 11.88
C LEU A 235 15.44 -10.92 13.01
N PHE A 236 16.53 -11.01 13.78
CA PHE A 236 16.88 -10.02 14.81
C PHE A 236 18.09 -9.23 14.35
N GLN A 237 17.98 -7.90 14.37
CA GLN A 237 19.11 -7.05 13.98
C GLN A 237 20.31 -7.16 14.92
N ARG A 238 20.04 -7.52 16.18
CA ARG A 238 21.03 -7.66 17.26
C ARG A 238 20.42 -8.42 18.44
N VAL A 239 21.29 -8.96 19.29
CA VAL A 239 20.88 -9.50 20.60
C VAL A 239 20.53 -8.34 21.54
N ILE A 240 19.35 -8.40 22.14
CA ILE A 240 18.84 -7.36 23.04
C ILE A 240 18.38 -8.02 24.33
N GLU A 241 18.86 -7.49 25.46
CA GLU A 241 18.37 -7.81 26.79
C GLU A 241 17.69 -6.56 27.36
N ALA A 242 16.42 -6.70 27.73
CA ALA A 242 15.63 -5.61 28.29
C ALA A 242 14.53 -6.15 29.21
N ASP A 243 14.18 -5.38 30.23
CA ASP A 243 13.00 -5.68 31.04
C ASP A 243 11.73 -5.33 30.26
N THR A 244 11.72 -4.18 29.57
CA THR A 244 10.55 -3.71 28.81
C THR A 244 10.95 -3.06 27.49
N MET A 245 10.11 -3.21 26.47
CA MET A 245 10.26 -2.55 25.17
C MET A 245 8.90 -2.04 24.67
N SER A 246 8.85 -0.93 23.96
CA SER A 246 7.66 -0.52 23.23
C SER A 246 7.48 -1.36 21.98
N LEU A 247 6.26 -1.40 21.45
CA LEU A 247 5.99 -2.08 20.18
C LEU A 247 6.81 -1.47 19.03
N LEU A 248 6.98 -0.15 19.01
CA LEU A 248 7.87 0.53 18.06
C LEU A 248 9.32 0.04 18.18
N GLU A 249 9.84 -0.07 19.41
CA GLU A 249 11.18 -0.60 19.65
C GLU A 249 11.28 -2.04 19.15
N LEU A 250 10.27 -2.89 19.36
CA LEU A 250 10.24 -4.25 18.82
C LEU A 250 10.28 -4.23 17.28
N MET A 251 9.44 -3.42 16.63
CA MET A 251 9.36 -3.32 15.17
C MET A 251 10.63 -2.84 14.49
N HIS A 252 11.46 -2.07 15.21
CA HIS A 252 12.76 -1.67 14.70
C HIS A 252 13.85 -2.74 14.84
N ASN A 253 13.70 -3.71 15.76
CA ASN A 253 14.75 -4.69 16.05
C ASN A 253 14.42 -6.12 15.57
N VAL A 254 13.17 -6.39 15.19
CA VAL A 254 12.68 -7.67 14.66
C VAL A 254 12.12 -7.47 13.26
N ALA A 255 12.53 -8.29 12.30
CA ALA A 255 12.00 -8.32 10.93
C ALA A 255 10.60 -8.96 10.91
N PHE A 256 9.62 -8.22 11.43
CA PHE A 256 8.24 -8.68 11.58
C PHE A 256 7.52 -8.99 10.27
N GLU A 257 8.03 -8.48 9.16
CA GLU A 257 7.59 -8.79 7.80
C GLU A 257 7.87 -10.24 7.40
N MET A 258 8.77 -10.96 8.06
CA MET A 258 9.03 -12.36 7.75
C MET A 258 7.80 -13.22 8.02
N ARG A 259 7.48 -14.08 7.04
CA ARG A 259 6.30 -14.94 7.05
C ARG A 259 6.69 -16.35 7.47
N PHE A 260 5.95 -16.91 8.42
CA PHE A 260 6.17 -18.25 8.96
C PHE A 260 4.96 -19.13 8.69
N LYS A 261 5.21 -20.39 8.38
CA LYS A 261 4.20 -21.44 8.23
C LYS A 261 4.41 -22.51 9.29
N LYS A 262 3.29 -22.96 9.86
CA LYS A 262 3.26 -24.07 10.80
C LYS A 262 3.26 -25.39 10.01
N THR A 263 4.19 -26.28 10.33
CA THR A 263 4.32 -27.58 9.68
C THR A 263 4.84 -28.63 10.66
N GLU A 264 4.56 -29.90 10.39
CA GLU A 264 5.21 -31.01 11.07
C GLU A 264 6.52 -31.35 10.37
N MET A 265 7.58 -31.63 11.14
CA MET A 265 8.89 -32.04 10.63
C MET A 265 9.52 -33.09 11.56
N ASN A 266 10.25 -34.03 10.97
CA ASN A 266 11.13 -34.93 11.71
C ASN A 266 12.49 -34.25 11.99
N ASP A 267 13.36 -34.91 12.75
CA ASP A 267 14.67 -34.40 13.12
C ASP A 267 15.64 -34.28 11.93
N GLU A 268 15.61 -35.23 10.99
CA GLU A 268 16.42 -35.20 9.77
C GLU A 268 16.11 -33.97 8.90
N ASP A 269 14.83 -33.70 8.64
CA ASP A 269 14.34 -32.57 7.84
C ASP A 269 14.74 -31.23 8.48
N ILE A 270 14.66 -31.12 9.82
CA ILE A 270 15.04 -29.91 10.55
C ILE A 270 16.53 -29.63 10.38
N LEU A 271 17.37 -30.66 10.53
CA LEU A 271 18.81 -30.53 10.39
C LEU A 271 19.21 -30.19 8.96
N GLU A 272 18.58 -30.82 7.97
CA GLU A 272 18.77 -30.51 6.55
C GLU A 272 18.47 -29.05 6.26
N VAL A 273 17.28 -28.55 6.64
CA VAL A 273 16.92 -27.15 6.39
C VAL A 273 17.85 -26.16 7.09
N CYS A 274 18.24 -26.43 8.34
CA CYS A 274 19.17 -25.56 9.05
C CYS A 274 20.53 -25.45 8.33
N VAL A 275 21.05 -26.56 7.79
CA VAL A 275 22.33 -26.59 7.07
C VAL A 275 22.20 -25.97 5.69
N GLU A 276 21.20 -26.36 4.91
CA GLU A 276 21.04 -25.91 3.52
C GLU A 276 20.70 -24.43 3.41
N LYS A 277 19.84 -23.92 4.31
CA LYS A 277 19.38 -22.53 4.29
C LYS A 277 20.19 -21.61 5.19
N GLY A 278 21.09 -22.14 6.00
CA GLY A 278 21.81 -21.36 7.02
C GLY A 278 20.87 -20.80 8.09
N TYR A 279 19.81 -21.54 8.41
CA TYR A 279 18.84 -21.14 9.41
C TYR A 279 19.27 -21.61 10.80
N THR A 280 18.88 -20.82 11.80
CA THR A 280 18.99 -21.16 13.22
C THR A 280 17.65 -21.67 13.74
N LYS A 281 17.68 -22.37 14.88
CA LYS A 281 16.49 -22.87 15.56
C LYS A 281 16.42 -22.38 17.00
N TRP A 282 15.20 -22.13 17.46
CA TRP A 282 14.84 -21.93 18.86
C TRP A 282 13.95 -23.08 19.31
N GLY A 283 14.16 -23.60 20.52
CA GLY A 283 13.48 -24.80 21.04
C GLY A 283 14.34 -26.07 20.96
N SER A 284 13.78 -27.20 21.43
CA SER A 284 14.48 -28.49 21.47
C SER A 284 13.87 -29.48 20.48
N ILE A 285 14.72 -30.26 19.79
CA ILE A 285 14.28 -31.28 18.83
C ILE A 285 13.65 -32.46 19.58
N LYS A 286 12.48 -32.88 19.13
CA LYS A 286 11.73 -34.09 19.53
C LYS A 286 11.65 -35.07 18.33
N GLU A 287 11.15 -36.29 18.54
CA GLU A 287 10.94 -37.28 17.46
C GLU A 287 9.93 -36.81 16.40
N SER A 288 8.91 -36.05 16.81
CA SER A 288 7.96 -35.37 15.94
C SER A 288 7.82 -33.95 16.46
N ASN A 289 8.03 -32.97 15.58
CA ASN A 289 8.03 -31.56 15.93
C ASN A 289 6.93 -30.84 15.17
N ILE A 290 6.17 -30.01 15.88
CA ILE A 290 5.38 -28.96 15.26
C ILE A 290 6.25 -27.71 15.22
N VAL A 291 6.56 -27.25 14.01
CA VAL A 291 7.56 -26.22 13.74
C VAL A 291 6.92 -25.01 13.07
N LEU A 292 7.35 -23.80 13.46
CA LEU A 292 7.19 -22.61 12.61
C LEU A 292 8.47 -22.40 11.81
N ILE A 293 8.34 -22.34 10.49
CA ILE A 293 9.46 -22.12 9.57
C ILE A 293 9.13 -21.02 8.58
N VAL A 294 10.14 -20.28 8.11
CA VAL A 294 9.96 -19.22 7.12
C VAL A 294 9.39 -19.78 5.81
N ASP A 295 8.28 -19.21 5.35
CA ASP A 295 7.60 -19.49 4.08
C ASP A 295 7.02 -18.18 3.54
N GLU A 296 7.68 -17.61 2.52
CA GLU A 296 7.32 -16.30 1.96
C GLU A 296 5.97 -16.30 1.22
N THR A 297 5.51 -17.46 0.77
CA THR A 297 4.30 -17.60 -0.06
C THR A 297 3.04 -17.86 0.77
N GLU A 298 3.10 -18.81 1.69
CA GLU A 298 1.95 -19.36 2.41
C GLU A 298 1.97 -19.03 3.90
N GLY A 299 3.06 -18.47 4.42
CA GLY A 299 3.19 -18.11 5.82
C GLY A 299 2.36 -16.89 6.24
N ARG A 300 2.23 -16.69 7.54
CA ARG A 300 1.72 -15.44 8.15
C ARG A 300 2.87 -14.66 8.77
N HIS A 301 2.76 -13.33 8.83
CA HIS A 301 3.79 -12.50 9.45
C HIS A 301 4.04 -12.92 10.90
N ILE A 302 5.30 -12.97 11.35
CA ILE A 302 5.64 -13.33 12.74
C ILE A 302 5.01 -12.38 13.76
N PHE A 303 4.75 -11.15 13.35
CA PHE A 303 4.00 -10.19 14.13
C PHE A 303 2.57 -10.66 14.44
N ASP A 304 1.90 -11.31 13.51
CA ASP A 304 0.52 -11.76 13.68
C ASP A 304 0.46 -12.81 14.80
N TYR A 305 1.39 -13.77 14.76
CA TYR A 305 1.55 -14.79 15.82
C TYR A 305 1.87 -14.17 17.18
N TYR A 306 2.68 -13.11 17.18
CA TYR A 306 3.13 -12.46 18.41
C TYR A 306 2.08 -11.53 19.02
N TYR A 307 1.45 -10.67 18.22
CA TYR A 307 0.72 -9.50 18.71
C TYR A 307 -0.81 -9.68 18.64
N TRP A 308 -1.33 -10.27 17.56
CA TRP A 308 -2.77 -10.39 17.36
C TRP A 308 -3.29 -11.75 17.87
N LYS A 309 -4.55 -11.76 18.31
CA LYS A 309 -5.32 -12.99 18.54
C LYS A 309 -6.36 -13.04 17.45
N GLU A 310 -6.38 -14.11 16.68
CA GLU A 310 -7.57 -14.49 15.89
C GLU A 310 -8.71 -14.93 16.82
#